data_AF-F6AAK8-F1
#
_entry.id   AF-F6AAK8-F1
#
_cell.length_a   1.000
_cell.length_b   1.000
_cell.length_c   1.000
_cell.angle_alpha   90.00
_cell.angle_beta   90.00
_cell.angle_gamma   90.00
#
_symmetry.space_group_name_H-M   'P 1'
#
loop_
_entity.id
_entity.type
_entity.pdbx_description
1 polymer ?
#
loop_
_entity_poly.entity_id
_entity_poly.type
_entity_poly.pdbx_seq_one_letter_code
_entity_poly.pdbx_strand_id
1 'polypeptide(L)' 'MADDKPDAPGTATPPPVVGQGCVQRFDPEALSEEDGTEFEGAEALWQRMQHEKQSCDK' A
#
# COMPACT_ATOMS: atom_id res chain seq x y z
N MET A 1 -30.88 -15.04 2.33
CA MET A 1 -29.86 -15.51 1.37
C MET A 1 -28.54 -14.89 1.82
N ALA A 2 -27.82 -15.58 2.70
CA ALA A 2 -26.53 -15.15 3.22
C ALA A 2 -25.46 -15.86 2.40
N ASP A 3 -24.87 -15.14 1.45
CA ASP A 3 -23.71 -15.60 0.69
C ASP A 3 -22.47 -15.28 1.53
N ASP A 4 -22.19 -16.12 2.52
CA ASP A 4 -20.92 -16.12 3.26
C ASP A 4 -19.89 -16.86 2.39
N LYS A 5 -19.44 -16.18 1.34
CA LYS A 5 -18.31 -16.64 0.53
C LYS A 5 -17.09 -15.87 1.00
N PRO A 6 -16.01 -16.54 1.46
CA PRO A 6 -14.80 -15.84 1.85
C PRO A 6 -14.28 -15.04 0.66
N ASP A 7 -14.09 -13.73 0.86
CA ASP A 7 -13.48 -12.82 -0.09
C ASP A 7 -12.19 -13.44 -0.65
N ALA A 8 -12.05 -13.44 -1.98
CA ALA A 8 -10.87 -13.97 -2.63
C ALA A 8 -9.61 -13.23 -2.14
N PRO A 9 -8.45 -13.89 -1.99
CA PRO A 9 -7.21 -13.19 -1.65
C PRO A 9 -6.95 -12.08 -2.67
N GLY A 10 -6.74 -10.85 -2.17
CA GLY A 10 -6.53 -9.66 -3.02
C GLY A 10 -7.80 -8.83 -3.30
N THR A 11 -8.84 -8.92 -2.48
CA THR A 11 -10.05 -8.08 -2.57
C THR A 11 -9.90 -6.66 -2.02
N ALA A 12 -8.70 -6.27 -1.61
CA ALA A 12 -8.41 -4.89 -1.23
C ALA A 12 -8.70 -3.97 -2.41
N THR A 13 -9.74 -3.15 -2.28
CA THR A 13 -10.10 -2.15 -3.29
C THR A 13 -9.25 -0.92 -3.06
N PRO A 14 -8.51 -0.43 -4.07
CA PRO A 14 -7.68 0.75 -3.90
C PRO A 14 -8.53 2.02 -3.73
N PRO A 15 -8.00 3.05 -3.06
CA PRO A 15 -8.63 4.36 -2.98
C PRO A 15 -8.88 4.96 -4.37
N PRO A 16 -9.88 5.83 -4.54
CA PRO A 16 -10.15 6.47 -5.81
C PRO A 16 -8.96 7.35 -6.24
N VAL A 17 -8.77 7.47 -7.56
CA VAL A 17 -7.70 8.28 -8.15
C VAL A 17 -8.28 9.52 -8.84
N VAL A 18 -7.59 10.65 -8.69
CA VAL A 18 -7.89 11.94 -9.33
C VAL A 18 -6.82 12.29 -10.36
N GLY A 19 -7.20 13.04 -11.39
CA GLY A 19 -6.34 13.37 -12.54
C GLY A 19 -6.41 12.32 -13.66
N GLN A 20 -5.75 12.58 -14.79
CA GLN A 20 -5.70 11.65 -15.92
C GLN A 20 -4.30 11.54 -16.53
N GLY A 21 -3.98 10.39 -17.10
CA GLY A 21 -2.67 10.13 -17.72
C GLY A 21 -1.53 10.30 -16.72
N CYS A 22 -0.51 11.09 -17.07
CA CYS A 22 0.68 11.28 -16.24
C CYS A 22 0.44 12.02 -14.91
N VAL A 23 -0.73 12.62 -14.69
CA VAL A 23 -1.05 13.35 -13.46
C VAL A 23 -1.99 12.60 -12.51
N GLN A 24 -2.28 11.33 -12.82
CA GLN A 24 -3.11 10.47 -11.97
C GLN A 24 -2.46 10.27 -10.59
N ARG A 25 -3.24 10.45 -9.53
CA ARG A 25 -2.82 10.29 -8.13
C ARG A 25 -3.99 9.78 -7.28
N PHE A 26 -3.72 9.16 -6.13
CA PHE A 26 -4.78 8.84 -5.17
C PHE A 26 -5.42 10.11 -4.61
N ASP A 27 -6.73 10.07 -4.42
CA ASP A 27 -7.49 11.16 -3.81
C ASP A 27 -7.20 11.25 -2.32
N PRO A 28 -6.51 12.30 -1.84
CA PRO A 28 -6.22 12.43 -0.42
C PRO A 28 -7.47 12.62 0.44
N GLU A 29 -8.57 13.12 -0.12
CA GLU A 29 -9.83 13.30 0.61
C GLU A 29 -10.57 11.97 0.81
N ALA A 30 -10.24 10.96 0.02
CA ALA A 30 -10.81 9.62 0.12
C ALA A 30 -9.94 8.65 0.92
N LEU A 31 -8.74 9.06 1.35
CA LEU A 31 -7.89 8.25 2.22
C LEU A 31 -8.41 8.33 3.66
N SER A 32 -8.76 7.19 4.22
CA SER A 32 -9.26 7.01 5.58
C SER A 32 -8.27 6.21 6.44
N GLU A 33 -8.54 6.13 7.75
CA GLU A 33 -7.75 5.30 8.67
C GLU A 33 -7.84 3.80 8.33
N GLU A 34 -8.93 3.36 7.69
CA GLU A 34 -9.13 1.96 7.24
C GLU A 34 -8.24 1.59 6.05
N ASP A 35 -7.87 2.58 5.22
CA ASP A 35 -6.91 2.36 4.12
C ASP A 35 -5.51 2.06 4.65
N GLY A 36 -5.24 2.43 5.91
CA GLY A 36 -4.10 2.01 6.70
C GLY A 36 -2.76 2.60 6.23
N THR A 37 -2.04 3.21 7.16
CA THR A 37 -0.60 3.50 6.98
C THR A 37 0.25 2.81 8.04
N GLU A 38 -0.39 2.11 8.98
CA GLU A 38 0.28 1.43 10.07
C GLU A 38 0.93 0.14 9.58
N PHE A 39 2.25 0.23 9.43
CA PHE A 39 3.10 -0.92 9.18
C PHE A 39 4.23 -0.90 10.21
N GLU A 40 4.00 -1.50 11.38
CA GLU A 40 4.96 -1.48 12.50
C GLU A 40 6.36 -2.00 12.09
N GLY A 41 6.43 -2.89 11.10
CA GLY A 41 7.68 -3.43 10.55
C GLY A 41 8.38 -2.54 9.50
N ALA A 42 7.82 -1.38 9.14
CA ALA A 42 8.31 -0.52 8.07
C ALA A 42 9.76 -0.09 8.28
N GLU A 43 10.07 0.39 9.49
CA GLU A 43 11.39 0.90 9.82
C GLU A 43 12.47 -0.19 9.72
N ALA A 44 12.22 -1.34 10.33
CA ALA A 44 13.14 -2.48 10.32
C ALA A 44 13.38 -3.01 8.89
N LEU A 45 12.33 -3.06 8.07
CA LEU A 45 12.44 -3.43 6.65
C LEU A 45 13.30 -2.42 5.89
N TRP A 46 13.04 -1.13 6.07
CA TRP A 46 13.79 -0.06 5.39
C TRP A 46 15.28 -0.12 5.73
N GLN A 47 15.62 -0.29 7.01
CA GLN A 47 17.01 -0.42 7.45
C GLN A 47 17.71 -1.59 6.74
N ARG A 48 17.08 -2.78 6.70
CA ARG A 48 17.61 -3.95 5.98
C ARG A 48 17.87 -3.65 4.50
N MET A 49 16.91 -3.03 3.82
CA MET A 49 17.04 -2.67 2.40
C MET A 49 18.19 -1.68 2.17
N GLN A 50 18.41 -0.72 3.08
CA GLN A 50 19.55 0.18 2.97
C GLN A 50 20.87 -0.58 3.16
N HIS A 51 20.96 -1.47 4.15
CA HIS A 51 22.14 -2.31 4.34
C HIS A 51 22.46 -3.19 3.11
N GLU A 52 21.44 -3.80 2.50
CA GLU A 52 21.57 -4.60 1.27
C GLU A 52 22.05 -3.75 0.09
N LYS A 53 21.52 -2.53 -0.10
CA LYS A 53 22.00 -1.60 -1.14
C LYS A 53 23.47 -1.26 -0.95
N GLN A 54 23.89 -0.96 0.28
CA GLN A 54 25.29 -0.63 0.58
C GLN A 54 26.23 -1.83 0.43
N SER A 55 25.73 -3.05 0.60
CA SER A 55 26.50 -4.28 0.40
C SER A 55 26.70 -4.63 -1.08
N CYS A 56 25.82 -4.16 -1.97
CA CYS A 56 25.93 -4.39 -3.42
C CYS A 56 26.80 -3.34 -4.12
N ASP A 57 26.99 -2.16 -3.49
CA ASP A 57 27.84 -1.07 -3.98
C ASP A 57 29.34 -1.30 -3.71
N LYS A 58 29.69 -2.39 -3.01
CA LYS A 58 31.05 -2.72 -2.56
C LYS A 58 31.58 -4.00 -3.20
#